data_AF-A0A537T447-F1
#
_entry.id   AF-A0A537T447-F1
#
_cell.length_a   1.000
_cell.length_b   1.000
_cell.length_c   1.000
_cell.angle_alpha   90.00
_cell.angle_beta   90.00
_cell.angle_gamma   90.00
#
_symmetry.space_group_name_H-M   'P 1'
#
loop_
_entity.id
_entity.type
_entity.pdbx_description
1 polymer ?
#
loop_
_entity_poly.entity_id
_entity_poly.type
_entity_poly.pdbx_seq_one_letter_code
_entity_poly.pdbx_strand_id
1 'polypeptide(L)'
;QGTYNCRPVAGSNRQSTHGFGIAIDIARAHSHYWRWSKSDGEGHFHYRNEIPWEIVRIFETHGFIWGGKWYHYDTMHFSYRPEILFAAH
;
A
#
# COMPACT_ATOMS: atom_id res chain seq x y z
N GLN A 1 -10.15 -5.58 3.21
CA GLN A 1 -10.32 -4.79 1.98
C GLN A 1 -11.18 -3.61 2.36
N GLY A 2 -10.65 -2.42 2.10
CA GLY A 2 -11.28 -1.16 2.41
C GLY A 2 -11.17 -0.21 1.23
N THR A 3 -12.17 0.63 1.10
CA THR A 3 -12.19 1.80 0.22
C THR A 3 -12.26 3.02 1.12
N TYR A 4 -13.41 3.63 1.31
CA TYR A 4 -13.58 4.72 2.27
C TYR A 4 -13.62 4.21 3.71
N ASN A 5 -12.72 4.71 4.55
CA ASN A 5 -12.71 4.43 5.99
C ASN A 5 -11.95 5.53 6.75
N CYS A 6 -12.69 6.38 7.46
CA CYS A 6 -12.11 7.46 8.26
C CYS A 6 -11.54 6.93 9.58
N ARG A 7 -10.23 6.66 9.57
CA ARG A 7 -9.47 6.28 10.74
C ARG A 7 -8.00 6.72 10.63
N PRO A 8 -7.29 6.83 11.75
CA PRO A 8 -5.84 6.99 11.73
C PRO A 8 -5.14 5.76 11.12
N VAL A 9 -3.94 5.97 10.57
CA VAL A 9 -3.03 4.88 10.20
C VAL A 9 -2.58 4.15 11.46
N ALA A 10 -2.53 2.82 11.41
CA ALA A 10 -2.22 1.97 12.56
C ALA A 10 -0.91 2.39 13.27
N GLY A 11 -1.01 2.71 14.57
CA GLY A 11 0.12 3.17 15.38
C GLY A 11 0.52 4.63 15.16
N SER A 12 -0.37 5.47 14.63
CA SER A 12 -0.13 6.91 14.46
C SER A 12 -1.41 7.71 14.65
N ASN A 13 -1.29 9.04 14.80
CA ASN A 13 -2.42 9.97 14.77
C ASN A 13 -2.68 10.56 13.36
N ARG A 14 -1.96 10.09 12.35
CA ARG A 14 -2.09 10.60 10.97
C ARG A 14 -3.31 9.96 10.30
N GLN A 15 -4.13 10.77 9.66
CA GLN A 15 -5.29 10.28 8.89
C GLN A 15 -4.85 9.35 7.76
N SER A 16 -5.56 8.22 7.62
CA SER A 16 -5.35 7.28 6.52
C SER A 16 -5.82 7.87 5.18
N THR A 17 -5.16 7.50 4.08
CA THR A 17 -5.58 7.84 2.71
C THR A 17 -6.97 7.27 2.37
N HIS A 18 -7.37 6.17 2.99
CA HIS A 18 -8.75 5.67 2.93
C HIS A 18 -9.77 6.68 3.46
N GLY A 19 -9.40 7.50 4.45
CA GLY A 19 -10.27 8.53 5.00
C GLY A 19 -10.49 9.72 4.06
N PHE A 20 -9.62 9.90 3.07
CA PHE A 20 -9.80 10.89 2.00
C PHE A 20 -10.50 10.32 0.77
N GLY A 21 -10.86 9.03 0.77
CA GLY A 21 -11.47 8.37 -0.38
C GLY A 21 -10.54 8.16 -1.57
N ILE A 22 -9.22 8.31 -1.37
CA ILE A 22 -8.21 8.19 -2.43
C ILE A 22 -7.45 6.86 -2.39
N ALA A 23 -7.88 5.90 -1.56
CA ALA A 23 -7.21 4.62 -1.45
C ALA A 23 -8.16 3.43 -1.60
N ILE A 24 -7.62 2.36 -2.17
CA ILE A 24 -8.30 1.09 -2.37
C ILE A 24 -7.38 -0.05 -1.98
N ASP A 25 -7.92 -1.01 -1.22
CA ASP A 25 -7.26 -2.28 -0.95
C ASP A 25 -7.85 -3.38 -1.83
N ILE A 26 -7.00 -4.17 -2.48
CA ILE A 26 -7.42 -5.31 -3.30
C ILE A 26 -6.90 -6.65 -2.78
N ALA A 27 -7.46 -7.75 -3.29
CA ALA A 27 -6.92 -9.10 -3.18
C ALA A 27 -6.54 -9.55 -1.75
N ARG A 28 -7.44 -9.38 -0.78
CA ARG A 28 -7.20 -9.71 0.66
C ARG A 28 -6.55 -11.06 0.90
N ALA A 29 -6.96 -12.09 0.15
CA ALA A 29 -6.49 -13.46 0.34
C ALA A 29 -5.03 -13.65 -0.11
N HIS A 30 -4.51 -12.74 -0.93
CA HIS A 30 -3.17 -12.76 -1.51
C HIS A 30 -2.34 -11.54 -1.07
N SER A 31 -2.84 -10.76 -0.10
CA SER A 31 -2.12 -9.59 0.38
C SER A 31 -1.18 -9.94 1.52
N HIS A 32 -0.10 -9.18 1.59
CA HIS A 32 0.96 -9.30 2.57
C HIS A 32 1.21 -7.90 3.13
N TYR A 33 1.29 -7.82 4.45
CA TYR A 33 1.54 -6.58 5.17
C TYR A 33 2.68 -6.83 6.14
N TRP A 34 3.65 -5.92 6.19
CA TRP A 34 4.87 -6.10 6.97
C TRP A 34 4.60 -6.45 8.44
N ARG A 35 3.54 -5.92 9.07
CA ARG A 35 3.19 -6.24 10.47
C ARG A 35 2.63 -7.64 10.67
N TRP A 36 2.23 -8.33 9.61
CA TRP A 36 1.80 -9.73 9.68
C TRP A 36 3.00 -10.69 9.57
N SER A 37 4.16 -10.18 9.18
CA SER A 37 5.40 -10.94 9.05
C SER A 37 6.23 -10.82 10.33
N LYS A 38 7.00 -11.87 10.64
CA LYS A 38 8.04 -11.78 11.68
C LYS A 38 9.26 -11.10 11.07
N SER A 39 9.87 -10.19 11.81
CA SER A 39 11.20 -9.70 11.47
C SER A 39 12.24 -10.81 11.66
N ASP A 40 13.37 -10.70 10.98
CA ASP A 40 14.56 -11.47 11.31
C ASP A 40 15.16 -11.02 12.67
N GLY A 41 16.25 -11.68 13.08
CA GLY A 41 16.96 -11.36 14.32
C GLY A 41 17.62 -9.97 14.34
N GLU A 42 17.61 -9.26 13.20
CA GLU A 42 18.18 -7.92 13.02
C GLU A 42 17.10 -6.84 12.84
N GLY A 43 15.82 -7.23 12.80
CA GLY A 43 14.68 -6.31 12.67
C GLY A 43 14.23 -6.05 11.23
N HIS A 44 14.76 -6.77 10.23
CA HIS A 44 14.31 -6.65 8.85
C HIS A 44 13.09 -7.53 8.57
N PHE A 45 12.15 -7.03 7.78
CA PHE A 45 10.98 -7.79 7.35
C PHE A 45 11.23 -8.41 5.99
N HIS A 46 11.07 -9.74 5.88
CA HIS A 46 11.11 -10.40 4.59
C HIS A 46 9.98 -9.89 3.70
N TYR A 47 10.33 -9.42 2.52
CA TYR A 47 9.35 -9.01 1.52
C TYR A 47 8.60 -10.22 0.96
N ARG A 48 7.28 -10.11 0.88
CA ARG A 48 6.42 -11.11 0.22
C ARG A 48 5.35 -10.38 -0.57
N ASN A 49 5.15 -10.82 -1.81
CA ASN A 49 4.10 -10.29 -2.68
C ASN A 49 3.51 -11.41 -3.54
N GLU A 50 2.18 -11.41 -3.67
CA GLU A 50 1.43 -12.26 -4.59
C GLU A 50 0.55 -11.45 -5.54
N ILE A 51 0.57 -10.11 -5.46
CA ILE A 51 -0.13 -9.25 -6.42
C ILE A 51 0.63 -9.30 -7.75
N PRO A 52 -0.01 -9.72 -8.86
CA PRO A 52 0.61 -9.70 -10.17
C PRO A 52 1.09 -8.30 -10.56
N TRP A 53 2.31 -8.21 -11.10
CA TRP A 53 2.89 -6.93 -11.52
C TRP A 53 2.07 -6.22 -12.59
N GLU A 54 1.29 -6.95 -13.40
CA GLU A 54 0.38 -6.35 -14.36
C GLU A 54 -0.67 -5.46 -13.68
N ILE A 55 -1.27 -5.93 -12.58
CA ILE A 55 -2.23 -5.14 -11.79
C ILE A 55 -1.54 -3.89 -11.25
N VAL A 56 -0.34 -4.06 -10.68
CA VAL A 56 0.44 -2.93 -10.15
C VAL A 56 0.68 -1.88 -11.23
N ARG A 57 1.13 -2.29 -12.42
CA ARG A 57 1.41 -1.38 -13.54
C ARG A 57 0.16 -0.65 -14.00
N ILE A 58 -0.99 -1.32 -14.10
CA ILE A 58 -2.26 -0.69 -14.46
C ILE A 58 -2.59 0.43 -13.47
N PHE A 59 -2.55 0.16 -12.17
CA PHE A 59 -2.79 1.18 -11.15
C PHE A 59 -1.79 2.35 -11.25
N GLU A 60 -0.50 2.06 -11.40
CA GLU A 60 0.54 3.10 -11.51
C GLU A 60 0.38 3.97 -12.75
N THR A 61 0.05 3.39 -13.91
CA THR A 61 -0.29 4.13 -15.13
C THR A 61 -1.47 5.09 -14.93
N HIS A 62 -2.40 4.74 -14.04
CA HIS A 62 -3.57 5.57 -13.69
C HIS A 62 -3.35 6.46 -12.46
N GLY A 63 -2.11 6.73 -12.05
CA GLY A 63 -1.81 7.73 -11.02
C GLY A 63 -1.84 7.20 -9.59
N PHE A 64 -1.92 5.88 -9.38
CA PHE A 64 -1.84 5.30 -8.06
C PHE A 64 -0.38 4.99 -7.66
N ILE A 65 -0.11 5.11 -6.37
CA ILE A 65 1.10 4.60 -5.74
C ILE A 65 0.74 3.31 -5.02
N TRP A 66 1.59 2.29 -5.21
CA TRP A 66 1.40 1.00 -4.59
C TRP A 66 2.19 0.85 -3.29
N GLY A 67 1.50 0.43 -2.22
CA GLY A 67 2.09 0.19 -0.89
C GLY A 67 3.07 -0.97 -0.85
N GLY A 68 3.02 -1.88 -1.83
CA GLY A 68 3.98 -2.99 -1.96
C GLY A 68 5.39 -2.57 -2.33
N LYS A 69 5.64 -1.30 -2.70
CA LYS A 69 6.99 -0.77 -2.94
C LYS A 69 7.62 -0.07 -1.71
N TRP A 70 6.89 0.04 -0.59
CA TRP A 70 7.41 0.69 0.61
C TRP A 70 8.33 -0.25 1.41
N TYR A 71 9.26 0.30 2.19
CA TYR A 71 10.06 -0.47 3.14
C TYR A 71 9.17 -1.25 4.12
N HIS A 72 8.22 -0.54 4.72
CA HIS A 72 7.12 -1.11 5.50
C HIS A 72 5.94 -1.45 4.56
N TYR A 73 6.11 -2.50 3.76
CA TYR A 73 5.23 -2.83 2.64
C TYR A 73 3.78 -3.17 3.05
N ASP A 74 2.84 -2.78 2.20
CA ASP A 74 1.41 -3.07 2.31
C ASP A 74 0.85 -3.43 0.92
N THR A 75 0.85 -4.70 0.54
CA THR A 75 0.66 -5.09 -0.87
C THR A 75 -0.77 -4.97 -1.36
N MET A 76 -1.77 -4.94 -0.47
CA MET A 76 -3.15 -4.68 -0.90
C MET A 76 -3.38 -3.21 -1.27
N HIS A 77 -2.58 -2.30 -0.72
CA HIS A 77 -2.90 -0.88 -0.66
C HIS A 77 -2.45 -0.11 -1.89
N PHE A 78 -3.39 0.60 -2.53
CA PHE A 78 -3.13 1.53 -3.61
C PHE A 78 -3.72 2.89 -3.26
N SER A 79 -2.92 3.96 -3.36
CA SER A 79 -3.35 5.34 -3.09
C SER A 79 -3.22 6.20 -4.34
N TYR A 80 -4.31 6.82 -4.80
CA TYR A 80 -4.30 7.76 -5.91
C TYR A 80 -3.56 9.04 -5.51
N ARG A 81 -2.37 9.25 -6.07
CA ARG A 81 -1.44 10.35 -5.77
C ARG A 81 -0.67 10.73 -7.05
N PRO A 82 -1.36 11.11 -8.13
CA PRO A 82 -0.75 11.38 -9.44
C PRO A 82 0.33 12.46 -9.37
N GLU A 83 0.20 13.42 -8.45
CA GLU A 83 1.15 14.52 -8.28
C GLU A 83 2.56 14.04 -7.90
N ILE A 84 2.69 12.87 -7.27
CA ILE A 84 4.00 12.31 -6.93
C ILE A 84 4.69 11.71 -8.16
N LEU A 85 3.91 11.12 -9.07
CA LEU A 85 4.43 10.49 -10.28
C LEU A 85 4.77 11.55 -11.35
N PHE A 86 3.99 12.62 -11.43
CA PHE A 86 4.19 13.68 -12.43
C PHE A 86 5.18 14.77 -11.99
N ALA A 87 5.49 14.89 -10.70
CA ALA A 87 6.53 15.82 -10.21
C ALA A 87 7.97 15.34 -10.46
N ALA A 88 8.14 14.12 -10.99
CA ALA A 88 9.45 13.55 -11.33
C ALA A 88 9.90 13.86 -12.79
N HIS A 89 9.18 14.73 -13.49
CA HIS A 89 9.50 15.20 -14.85
C HIS A 89 9.91 16.68 -14.88
#